data_AF-A0AAJ1ZFN3-F1
#
_entry.id   AF-A0AAJ1ZFN3-F1
#
_cell.length_a   1.000
_cell.length_b   1.000
_cell.length_c   1.000
_cell.angle_alpha   90.00
_cell.angle_beta   90.00
_cell.angle_gamma   90.00
#
_symmetry.space_group_name_H-M   'P 1'
#
loop_
_entity.id
_entity.type
_entity.pdbx_description
1 polymer ?
#
loop_
_entity_poly.entity_id
_entity_poly.type
_entity_poly.pdbx_seq_one_letter_code
_entity_poly.pdbx_strand_id
1 'polypeptide(L)' 'MSDAMRPVPAKAARALHDVDALAQKLPGLDAARYFDSQADEEYRAALTRWPVMARLMKLVPSGAPVHDEIAAPVSGDAR' A
#
# COMPACT_ATOMS: atom_id res chain seq x y z
N MET A 1 -30.96 -8.03 3.22
CA MET A 1 -29.85 -7.38 2.49
C MET A 1 -28.59 -7.74 3.26
N SER A 2 -27.91 -8.81 2.86
CA SER A 2 -26.72 -9.30 3.58
C SER A 2 -25.49 -8.75 2.89
N ASP A 3 -24.82 -7.81 3.56
CA ASP A 3 -23.51 -7.33 3.16
C ASP A 3 -22.51 -8.47 3.39
N ALA A 4 -22.00 -9.03 2.30
CA ALA A 4 -21.02 -10.11 2.34
C ALA A 4 -19.67 -9.51 2.73
N MET A 5 -19.34 -9.58 4.03
CA MET A 5 -18.02 -9.27 4.57
C MET A 5 -16.96 -10.01 3.75
N ARG A 6 -16.29 -9.31 2.83
CA ARG A 6 -15.15 -9.88 2.10
C ARG A 6 -14.09 -10.29 3.13
N PRO A 7 -13.52 -11.50 3.03
CA PRO A 7 -12.46 -11.90 3.94
C PRO A 7 -11.25 -10.98 3.72
N VAL A 8 -10.91 -10.22 4.75
CA VAL A 8 -9.67 -9.44 4.80
C VAL A 8 -8.50 -10.42 4.71
N PRO A 9 -7.48 -10.19 3.87
CA PRO A 9 -6.33 -11.10 3.80
C PRO A 9 -5.71 -11.26 5.18
N ALA A 10 -5.44 -12.50 5.60
CA ALA A 10 -5.04 -12.85 6.96
C ALA A 10 -3.82 -12.06 7.50
N LYS A 11 -2.94 -11.58 6.61
CA LYS A 11 -1.81 -10.71 6.96
C LYS A 11 -2.28 -9.30 7.37
N ALA A 12 -3.22 -8.71 6.64
CA ALA A 12 -3.83 -7.42 6.99
C ALA A 12 -4.70 -7.53 8.26
N ALA A 13 -5.38 -8.67 8.46
CA ALA A 13 -6.11 -8.93 9.71
C ALA A 13 -5.18 -9.05 10.93
N ARG A 14 -3.97 -9.61 10.75
CA ARG A 14 -2.94 -9.67 11.81
C ARG A 14 -2.32 -8.31 12.12
N ALA A 15 -2.13 -7.46 11.11
CA ALA A 15 -1.58 -6.11 11.24
C ALA A 15 -2.57 -5.07 11.82
N LEU A 16 -3.86 -5.40 11.88
CA LEU A 16 -4.83 -4.65 12.70
C LEU A 16 -4.73 -5.11 14.16
N HIS A 17 -4.60 -6.42 14.36
CA HIS A 17 -4.54 -6.99 15.70
C HIS A 17 -3.25 -6.73 16.47
N ASP A 18 -2.11 -6.52 15.82
CA ASP A 18 -0.83 -6.29 16.50
C ASP A 18 -0.75 -4.90 17.15
N VAL A 19 -1.19 -3.84 16.46
CA VAL A 19 -1.29 -2.48 17.02
C VAL A 19 -2.31 -2.43 18.15
N ASP A 20 -3.46 -3.09 17.98
CA ASP A 20 -4.47 -3.22 19.04
C ASP A 20 -3.90 -3.95 20.28
N ALA A 21 -3.16 -5.04 20.07
CA ALA A 21 -2.50 -5.77 21.15
C ALA A 21 -1.37 -4.96 21.78
N LEU A 22 -0.71 -4.08 21.02
CA LEU A 22 0.31 -3.18 21.52
C LEU A 22 -0.29 -2.06 22.40
N ALA A 23 -1.42 -1.49 21.99
CA ALA A 23 -2.13 -0.46 22.76
C ALA A 23 -2.59 -0.96 24.14
N GLN A 24 -2.90 -2.27 24.27
CA GLN A 24 -3.21 -2.89 25.56
C GLN A 24 -2.00 -2.92 26.52
N LYS A 25 -0.77 -2.88 25.98
CA LYS A 25 0.47 -3.02 26.76
C LYS A 25 1.22 -1.70 26.93
N LEU A 26 0.97 -0.71 26.06
CA LEU A 26 1.68 0.56 26.03
C LEU A 26 0.74 1.72 26.42
N PRO A 27 0.77 2.18 27.68
CA PRO A 27 -0.03 3.32 28.11
C PRO A 27 0.29 4.56 27.26
N GLY A 28 -0.74 5.17 26.66
CA GLY A 28 -0.62 6.36 25.82
C GLY A 28 -0.59 6.10 24.30
N LEU A 29 -0.52 4.83 23.87
CA LEU A 29 -0.76 4.47 22.48
C LEU A 29 -2.26 4.30 22.23
N ASP A 30 -2.81 5.12 21.33
CA ASP A 30 -4.18 4.99 20.85
C ASP A 30 -4.17 4.32 19.47
N ALA A 31 -4.55 3.05 19.42
CA ALA A 31 -4.61 2.29 18.17
C ALA A 31 -5.57 2.90 17.14
N ALA A 32 -6.67 3.52 17.58
CA ALA A 32 -7.64 4.15 16.68
C ALA A 32 -7.07 5.41 15.99
N ARG A 33 -5.99 5.97 16.54
CA ARG A 33 -5.28 7.14 16.00
C ARG A 33 -3.89 6.80 15.47
N TYR A 34 -3.49 5.54 15.53
CA TYR A 34 -2.20 5.11 15.02
C TYR A 34 -2.18 5.21 13.49
N PHE A 35 -1.12 5.80 12.96
CA PHE A 35 -0.88 5.94 11.53
C PHE A 35 0.53 5.45 11.22
N ASP A 36 0.62 4.46 10.33
CA ASP A 36 1.88 3.94 9.83
C ASP A 36 2.27 4.69 8.56
N SER A 37 3.16 5.69 8.71
CA SER A 37 3.65 6.48 7.58
C SER A 37 4.48 5.65 6.60
N GLN A 38 5.19 4.63 7.08
CA GLN A 38 6.01 3.78 6.22
C GLN A 38 5.13 2.92 5.33
N ALA A 39 4.04 2.36 5.86
CA ALA A 39 3.09 1.59 5.06
C ALA A 39 2.43 2.45 3.95
N ASP A 40 2.10 3.71 4.22
CA ASP A 40 1.57 4.65 3.23
C ASP A 40 2.63 5.01 2.15
N GLU A 41 3.88 5.24 2.56
CA GLU A 41 4.98 5.51 1.63
C GLU A 41 5.27 4.30 0.71
N GLU A 42 5.35 3.09 1.27
CA GLU A 42 5.54 1.86 0.52
C GLU A 42 4.38 1.58 -0.43
N TYR A 43 3.15 1.84 0.00
CA TYR A 43 1.98 1.74 -0.84
C TYR A 43 2.07 2.68 -2.05
N ARG A 44 2.36 3.97 -1.84
CA ARG A 44 2.53 4.95 -2.93
C ARG A 44 3.66 4.56 -3.88
N ALA A 45 4.80 4.12 -3.34
CA ALA A 45 5.93 3.65 -4.13
C ALA A 45 5.55 2.42 -4.98
N ALA A 46 4.77 1.50 -4.44
CA ALA A 46 4.28 0.33 -5.17
C ALA A 46 3.34 0.71 -6.31
N LEU A 47 2.46 1.70 -6.13
CA LEU A 47 1.59 2.21 -7.20
C LEU A 47 2.41 2.75 -8.39
N THR A 48 3.50 3.46 -8.10
CA THR A 48 4.41 3.99 -9.13
C THR A 48 5.24 2.90 -9.79
N ARG A 49 5.73 1.92 -9.02
CA ARG A 49 6.58 0.83 -9.52
C ARG A 49 5.81 -0.18 -10.38
N TRP A 50 4.52 -0.40 -10.08
CA TRP A 50 3.70 -1.43 -10.73
C TRP A 50 2.40 -0.85 -11.30
N PRO A 51 2.48 0.09 -12.27
CA PRO A 51 1.33 0.89 -12.69
C PRO A 51 0.21 0.06 -13.35
N VAL A 52 0.57 -1.00 -14.10
CA VAL A 52 -0.42 -1.91 -14.70
C VAL A 52 -1.18 -2.69 -13.62
N MET A 53 -0.47 -3.23 -12.64
CA MET A 53 -1.09 -3.97 -11.53
C MET A 53 -2.02 -3.07 -10.72
N ALA A 54 -1.58 -1.84 -10.42
CA ALA A 54 -2.38 -0.84 -9.73
C ALA A 54 -3.72 -0.56 -10.44
N ARG A 55 -3.73 -0.49 -11.79
CA ARG A 55 -4.95 -0.33 -12.59
C ARG A 55 -5.85 -1.54 -12.56
N LEU A 56 -5.29 -2.74 -12.72
CA LEU A 56 -6.05 -3.99 -12.66
C LEU A 56 -6.74 -4.16 -11.30
N MET A 57 -6.06 -3.74 -10.23
CA MET A 57 -6.61 -3.74 -8.88
C MET A 57 -7.50 -2.53 -8.56
N LYS A 58 -7.69 -1.61 -9.51
CA LYS A 58 -8.47 -0.36 -9.35
C LYS A 58 -7.99 0.50 -8.17
N LEU A 59 -6.68 0.51 -7.92
CA LEU A 59 -6.04 1.26 -6.84
C LEU A 59 -5.67 2.70 -7.23
N VAL A 60 -5.66 3.00 -8.53
CA VAL A 60 -5.44 4.33 -9.08
C VAL A 60 -6.66 4.79 -9.88
N PRO A 61 -6.99 6.10 -9.88
CA PRO A 61 -8.07 6.63 -10.70
C PRO A 61 -7.85 6.24 -12.18
N SER A 62 -8.92 5.84 -12.87
CA SER A 62 -8.85 5.36 -14.27
C SER A 62 -8.36 6.40 -15.28
N GLY A 63 -8.05 7.64 -14.85
CA GLY A 63 -7.49 8.72 -15.66
C GLY A 63 -6.14 9.26 -15.15
N ALA A 64 -5.48 8.58 -14.21
CA ALA A 64 -4.15 9.00 -13.74
C ALA A 64 -3.13 8.88 -14.89
N PRO A 65 -2.33 9.95 -15.16
CA PRO A 65 -1.41 9.98 -16.29
C PRO A 65 -0.45 8.79 -16.21
N VAL A 66 -0.42 8.02 -17.29
CA VAL A 66 0.58 6.97 -17.49
C VAL A 66 1.89 7.68 -17.78
N HIS A 67 2.80 7.71 -16.82
CA HIS A 67 4.20 7.84 -17.18
C HIS A 67 4.62 6.50 -17.78
N ASP A 68 4.34 6.29 -19.06
CA ASP A 68 4.98 5.28 -19.90
C ASP A 68 6.43 5.71 -20.13
N GLU A 69 7.19 5.82 -19.06
CA GLU A 69 8.65 5.81 -19.18
C GLU A 69 9.05 4.35 -19.20
N ILE A 70 8.93 3.75 -20.39
CA ILE A 70 9.77 2.61 -20.74
C ILE A 70 11.19 3.13 -20.56
N ALA A 71 11.79 2.83 -19.41
CA ALA A 71 13.15 3.21 -19.08
C ALA A 71 14.03 2.80 -20.26
N ALA A 72 14.43 3.79 -21.06
CA ALA A 72 15.39 3.59 -22.11
C ALA A 72 16.64 2.98 -21.47
N PRO A 73 17.26 1.95 -22.06
CA PRO A 73 18.51 1.43 -21.52
C PRO A 73 19.49 2.60 -21.45
N VAL A 74 19.99 2.88 -20.25
CA VAL A 74 21.15 3.76 -20.06
C VAL A 74 22.27 3.14 -20.91
N SER A 75 22.49 3.72 -22.09
CA SER A 75 23.67 3.42 -22.90
C SER A 75 24.87 3.77 -22.03
N GLY A 76 25.55 2.72 -21.56
CA GLY A 76 26.87 2.85 -20.98
C GLY A 76 27.78 3.44 -22.04
N ASP A 77 28.20 4.68 -21.84
CA ASP A 77 29.32 5.25 -22.59
C ASP A 77 30.59 4.56 -22.08
N ALA A 78 31.09 3.62 -22.90
CA ALA A 78 32.46 3.19 -22.83
C ALA A 78 33.33 4.30 -23.44
N ARG A 79 34.06 5.02 -22.59
CA ARG A 79 35.25 5.75 -23.00
C ARG A 79 36.26 5.81 -21.87
#